data_AF-A0A5K1HPA5-F1
#
_entry.id   AF-A0A5K1HPA5-F1
#
_cell.length_a   1.000
_cell.length_b   1.000
_cell.length_c   1.000
_cell.angle_alpha   90.00
_cell.angle_beta   90.00
_cell.angle_gamma   90.00
#
_symmetry.space_group_name_H-M   'P 1'
#
loop_
_entity.id
_entity.type
_entity.pdbx_description
1 polymer ?
#
loop_
_entity_poly.entity_id
_entity_poly.type
_entity_poly.pdbx_seq_one_letter_code
_entity_poly.pdbx_strand_id
1 'polypeptide(L)' 'MSKNTVEDIYRSFPKLIKPNQQHTYVQSDKYTFLYIPIENLYLVMVSSKNSNIIED' A
#
# COMPACT_ATOMS: atom_id res chain seq x y z
N MET A 1 5.66 -20.56 -6.53
CA MET A 1 5.72 -19.35 -5.69
C MET A 1 6.91 -18.52 -6.16
N SER A 2 6.70 -17.51 -7.01
CA SER A 2 7.74 -16.51 -7.20
C SER A 2 7.84 -15.74 -5.89
N LYS A 3 9.04 -15.68 -5.32
CA LYS A 3 9.35 -14.74 -4.24
C LYS A 3 9.24 -13.36 -4.89
N ASN A 4 8.08 -12.70 -4.78
CA ASN A 4 7.98 -11.32 -5.26
C ASN A 4 8.99 -10.52 -4.45
N THR A 5 9.86 -9.79 -5.15
CA THR A 5 10.86 -8.97 -4.48
C THR A 5 10.12 -7.79 -3.84
N VAL A 6 10.66 -7.27 -2.73
CA VAL A 6 10.14 -6.05 -2.09
C VAL A 6 9.93 -4.94 -3.13
N GLU A 7 10.85 -4.83 -4.09
CA GLU A 7 10.77 -3.89 -5.21
C GLU A 7 9.53 -4.09 -6.10
N ASP A 8 9.16 -5.33 -6.44
CA ASP A 8 7.99 -5.63 -7.27
C ASP A 8 6.69 -5.18 -6.59
N ILE A 9 6.63 -5.37 -5.26
CA ILE A 9 5.48 -4.97 -4.44
C ILE A 9 5.34 -3.44 -4.48
N TYR A 10 6.42 -2.69 -4.23
CA TYR A 10 6.38 -1.22 -4.24
C TYR A 10 6.18 -0.63 -5.65
N ARG A 11 6.68 -1.28 -6.71
CA ARG A 11 6.41 -0.86 -8.11
C ARG A 11 4.92 -0.87 -8.47
N SER A 12 4.13 -1.70 -7.81
CA SER A 12 2.68 -1.77 -8.04
C SER A 12 1.90 -0.64 -7.36
N PHE A 13 2.42 -0.10 -6.26
CA PHE A 13 1.70 0.85 -5.40
C PHE A 13 1.22 2.14 -6.10
N PRO A 14 2.06 2.87 -6.87
CA PRO A 14 1.62 4.14 -7.49
C PRO A 14 0.46 3.97 -8.46
N LYS A 15 0.29 2.77 -9.05
CA LYS A 15 -0.81 2.46 -9.97
C LYS A 15 -2.14 2.25 -9.26
N LEU A 16 -2.12 2.02 -7.95
CA LEU A 16 -3.30 1.74 -7.13
C LEU A 16 -3.87 3.00 -6.47
N ILE A 17 -3.07 4.07 -6.33
CA ILE A 17 -3.53 5.34 -5.77
C ILE A 17 -4.43 6.04 -6.77
N LYS A 18 -5.57 6.54 -6.30
CA LYS A 18 -6.47 7.40 -7.09
C LYS A 18 -6.39 8.84 -6.60
N PRO A 19 -6.45 9.84 -7.50
CA PRO A 19 -6.63 11.21 -7.08
C PRO A 19 -7.95 11.35 -6.29
N ASN A 20 -7.94 12.19 -5.24
CA ASN A 20 -9.08 12.48 -4.36
C ASN A 20 -9.63 11.31 -3.52
N GLN A 21 -8.79 10.33 -3.18
CA GLN A 21 -9.21 9.23 -2.30
C GLN A 21 -9.34 9.72 -0.84
N GLN A 22 -10.46 9.38 -0.17
CA GLN A 22 -10.75 9.80 1.22
C GLN A 22 -9.99 8.98 2.28
N HIS A 23 -9.39 7.86 1.90
CA HIS A 23 -8.70 6.95 2.81
C HIS A 23 -7.21 6.84 2.45
N THR A 24 -6.36 6.70 3.46
CA THR A 24 -4.90 6.55 3.37
C THR A 24 -4.45 5.10 3.14
N TYR A 25 -5.31 4.28 2.52
CA TYR A 25 -4.97 2.90 2.19
C TYR A 25 -5.52 2.47 0.83
N VAL A 26 -4.78 1.57 0.16
CA VAL A 26 -5.19 0.90 -1.08
C VAL A 26 -4.90 -0.59 -0.96
N GLN A 27 -5.74 -1.41 -1.61
CA GLN A 27 -5.64 -2.86 -1.54
C GLN A 27 -5.37 -3.46 -2.92
N SER A 28 -4.48 -4.44 -2.94
CA SER A 28 -4.28 -5.35 -4.06
C SER A 28 -4.88 -6.72 -3.72
N ASP A 29 -4.62 -7.73 -4.56
CA ASP A 29 -5.07 -9.09 -4.30
C ASP A 29 -4.46 -9.68 -3.00
N LYS A 30 -3.20 -9.33 -2.68
CA LYS A 30 -2.44 -9.97 -1.59
C LYS A 30 -2.04 -9.03 -0.46
N TYR A 31 -1.95 -7.73 -0.74
CA TYR A 31 -1.38 -6.75 0.17
C TYR A 31 -2.29 -5.54 0.34
N THR A 32 -2.25 -4.98 1.54
CA THR A 32 -2.78 -3.65 1.84
C THR A 32 -1.62 -2.68 2.00
N PHE A 33 -1.67 -1.58 1.25
CA PHE A 33 -0.71 -0.49 1.33
C PHE A 33 -1.35 0.65 2.12
N LEU A 34 -0.76 0.98 3.27
CA LEU A 34 -1.05 2.20 4.01
C LEU A 34 -0.04 3.26 3.60
N TYR A 35 -0.49 4.48 3.36
CA TYR A 35 0.40 5.54 2.93
C TYR A 35 0.09 6.89 3.55
N ILE A 36 1.14 7.65 3.84
CA ILE A 36 1.05 9.04 4.27
C ILE A 36 1.80 9.89 3.25
N PRO A 37 1.14 10.87 2.59
CA PRO A 37 1.83 11.84 1.77
C PRO A 37 2.67 12.78 2.65
N ILE A 38 3.95 12.95 2.32
CA ILE A 38 4.88 13.87 2.98
C ILE A 38 5.57 14.66 1.88
N GLU A 39 5.14 15.90 1.69
CA GLU A 39 5.57 16.76 0.57
C GLU A 39 5.42 16.04 -0.79
N ASN A 40 6.55 15.75 -1.46
CA ASN A 40 6.60 15.09 -2.77
C ASN A 40 6.87 13.58 -2.66
N LEU A 41 6.81 13.02 -1.45
CA LEU A 41 7.09 11.62 -1.15
C LEU A 41 5.87 10.94 -0.52
N TYR A 42 5.88 9.61 -0.57
CA TYR A 42 4.94 8.78 0.16
C TYR A 42 5.71 7.90 1.15
N LEU A 43 5.38 8.00 2.44
CA LEU A 43 5.73 6.97 3.40
C LEU A 43 4.73 5.83 3.24
N VAL A 44 5.21 4.62 2.92
CA VAL A 44 4.34 3.48 2.58
C VAL A 44 4.65 2.28 3.47
N MET A 45 3.64 1.83 4.20
CA MET A 45 3.66 0.58 4.96
C MET A 45 2.90 -0.50 4.19
N VAL A 46 3.48 -1.69 4.12
CA VAL A 46 2.87 -2.85 3.44
C VAL A 46 2.49 -3.89 4.47
N SER A 47 1.24 -4.31 4.45
CA SER A 47 0.73 -5.40 5.27
C SER A 47 0.05 -6.47 4.42
N SER A 48 -0.16 -7.66 4.96
CA SER A 48 -0.96 -8.67 4.28
C SER A 48 -2.42 -8.26 4.26
N LYS A 49 -3.18 -8.66 3.23
CA LYS A 49 -4.61 -8.34 3.13
C LYS A 49 -5.43 -8.84 4.33
N ASN A 50 -4.98 -9.92 4.97
CA ASN A 50 -5.68 -10.56 6.09
C ASN A 50 -5.23 -10.01 7.45
N SER A 51 -4.25 -9.11 7.49
CA SER A 51 -3.80 -8.48 8.73
C SER A 51 -4.80 -7.42 9.17
N ASN A 52 -5.07 -7.33 10.47
CA ASN A 52 -5.80 -6.20 11.02
C ASN A 52 -4.91 -4.96 10.95
N ILE A 53 -5.41 -3.90 10.32
CA ILE A 53 -4.71 -2.61 10.17
C ILE A 53 -5.44 -1.47 10.90
N ILE A 54 -6.58 -1.76 11.50
CA ILE A 54 -7.32 -0.82 12.33
C ILE A 54 -6.88 -1.10 13.77
N GLU A 55 -6.27 -0.10 14.38
CA GLU A 55 -6.00 -0.07 15.81
C GLU A 55 -7.34 0.21 16.53
N ASP A 56 -7.58 -0.48 17.64
CA ASP A 56 -8.75 -0.26 18.52
C ASP A 56 -8.59 1.05 19.29
#